data_AF-A0A7R9WPE5-F1
#
_entry.id   AF-A0A7R9WPE5-F1
#
_cell.length_a   1.000
_cell.length_b   1.000
_cell.length_c   1.000
_cell.angle_alpha   90.00
_cell.angle_beta   90.00
_cell.angle_gamma   90.00
#
_symmetry.space_group_name_H-M   'P 1'
#
loop_
_entity.id
_entity.type
_entity.pdbx_description
1 polymer ?
#
loop_
_entity_poly.entity_id
_entity_poly.type
_entity_poly.pdbx_seq_one_letter_code
_entity_poly.pdbx_strand_id
1 'polypeptide(L)'
;KVTVDLPDFKGRTRILGVHSRGKPLEPDVDLEAVSRRTPGFSGAQLENLMNEAAISAARKAKSTIGWEEVDGAIDRIMVGLEKKGGNQVAKQKELVAYHEAGHAIVGALVPDYDQVQKITIIPRSNGAGGLTFFAPQESRLESGMYSKQYLESQLAV
;
A
#
# COMPACT_ATOMS: atom_id res chain seq x y z
N LYS A 1 12.59 -31.53 -0.75
CA LYS A 1 11.60 -30.45 -0.46
C LYS A 1 12.05 -29.23 -1.26
N VAL A 2 11.20 -28.68 -2.12
CA VAL A 2 11.47 -27.42 -2.83
C VAL A 2 10.71 -26.33 -2.07
N THR A 3 11.42 -25.33 -1.57
CA THR A 3 10.82 -24.19 -0.86
C THR A 3 10.50 -23.10 -1.88
N VAL A 4 9.33 -22.47 -1.73
CA VAL A 4 8.91 -21.34 -2.56
C VAL A 4 8.70 -20.15 -1.63
N ASP A 5 9.60 -19.18 -1.73
CA ASP A 5 9.58 -17.97 -0.92
C ASP A 5 8.65 -16.90 -1.51
N LEU A 6 8.44 -15.82 -0.77
CA LEU A 6 7.70 -14.67 -1.27
C LEU A 6 8.44 -14.02 -2.46
N PRO A 7 7.71 -13.46 -3.43
CA PRO A 7 8.32 -12.83 -4.59
C PRO A 7 9.05 -11.53 -4.24
N ASP A 8 10.25 -11.39 -4.81
CA ASP A 8 11.02 -10.15 -4.87
C ASP A 8 10.32 -9.10 -5.75
N PHE A 9 10.81 -7.86 -5.76
CA PHE A 9 10.27 -6.76 -6.57
C PHE A 9 10.01 -7.19 -8.02
N LYS A 10 11.01 -7.80 -8.69
CA LYS A 10 10.87 -8.24 -10.09
C LYS A 10 9.87 -9.38 -10.23
N GLY A 11 9.82 -10.29 -9.26
CA GLY A 11 8.83 -11.36 -9.15
C GLY A 11 7.42 -10.80 -9.07
N ARG A 12 7.19 -9.81 -8.21
CA ARG A 12 5.89 -9.13 -8.08
C ARG A 12 5.47 -8.47 -9.39
N THR A 13 6.38 -7.77 -10.07
CA THR A 13 6.08 -7.15 -11.38
C THR A 13 5.70 -8.20 -12.43
N ARG A 14 6.41 -9.33 -12.49
CA ARG A 14 6.05 -10.44 -13.41
C ARG A 14 4.70 -11.05 -13.06
N ILE A 15 4.42 -11.29 -11.79
CA ILE A 15 3.15 -11.85 -11.32
C ILE A 15 1.99 -10.90 -11.67
N LEU A 16 2.13 -9.61 -11.39
CA LEU A 16 1.16 -8.60 -11.80
C LEU A 16 0.97 -8.59 -13.32
N GLY A 17 2.04 -8.71 -14.10
CA GLY A 17 1.97 -8.83 -15.56
C GLY A 17 1.16 -10.04 -16.02
N VAL A 18 1.25 -11.19 -15.32
CA VAL A 18 0.42 -12.37 -15.59
C VAL A 18 -1.05 -12.09 -15.24
N HIS A 19 -1.34 -11.57 -14.05
CA HIS A 19 -2.71 -11.32 -13.59
C HIS A 19 -3.38 -10.10 -14.23
N SER A 20 -2.63 -9.28 -14.97
CA SER A 20 -3.13 -8.17 -15.79
C SER A 20 -3.54 -8.62 -17.19
N ARG A 21 -3.15 -9.82 -17.65
CA ARG A 21 -3.54 -10.31 -18.98
C ARG A 21 -5.06 -10.44 -19.09
N GLY A 22 -5.63 -9.86 -20.13
CA GLY A 22 -7.08 -9.83 -20.36
C GLY A 22 -7.85 -8.82 -19.52
N LYS A 23 -7.17 -8.01 -18.69
CA LYS A 23 -7.77 -6.87 -17.99
C LYS A 23 -7.43 -5.57 -18.74
N PRO A 24 -8.42 -4.75 -19.12
CA PRO A 24 -8.16 -3.48 -19.80
C PRO A 24 -7.60 -2.46 -18.80
N LEU A 25 -6.29 -2.24 -18.80
CA LEU A 25 -5.63 -1.23 -17.97
C LEU A 25 -5.55 0.11 -18.71
N GLU A 26 -5.62 1.21 -17.98
CA GLU A 26 -5.32 2.53 -18.51
C GLU A 26 -3.81 2.68 -18.78
N PRO A 27 -3.40 3.51 -19.77
CA PRO A 27 -1.99 3.63 -20.15
C PRO A 27 -1.06 4.14 -19.05
N ASP A 28 -1.59 4.78 -18.02
CA ASP A 28 -0.88 5.35 -16.88
C ASP A 28 -0.71 4.36 -15.71
N VAL A 29 -1.28 3.15 -15.80
CA VAL A 29 -1.10 2.12 -14.78
C VAL A 29 0.26 1.46 -14.92
N ASP A 30 1.20 1.90 -14.08
CA ASP A 30 2.54 1.33 -14.00
C ASP A 30 2.62 0.15 -12.99
N LEU A 31 2.79 -1.07 -13.50
CA LEU A 31 2.92 -2.28 -12.69
C LEU A 31 4.20 -2.31 -11.84
N GLU A 32 5.26 -1.60 -12.24
CA GLU A 32 6.44 -1.43 -11.39
C GLU A 32 6.09 -0.57 -10.17
N ALA A 33 5.38 0.54 -10.36
CA ALA A 33 4.89 1.37 -9.26
C ALA A 33 3.98 0.57 -8.31
N VAL A 34 3.10 -0.29 -8.82
CA VAL A 34 2.29 -1.21 -7.99
C VAL A 34 3.18 -2.18 -7.20
N SER A 35 4.23 -2.71 -7.84
CA SER A 35 5.17 -3.65 -7.20
C SER A 35 5.96 -3.02 -6.04
N ARG A 36 6.29 -1.72 -6.14
CA ARG A 36 6.94 -0.94 -5.07
C ARG A 36 6.02 -0.74 -3.86
N ARG A 37 4.71 -0.69 -4.09
CA ARG A 37 3.69 -0.46 -3.05
C ARG A 37 3.14 -1.75 -2.43
N THR A 38 3.60 -2.90 -2.90
CA THR A 38 3.15 -4.23 -2.43
C THR A 38 4.30 -5.09 -1.87
N PRO A 39 5.26 -4.53 -1.10
CA PRO A 39 6.32 -5.33 -0.51
C PRO A 39 5.74 -6.44 0.38
N GLY A 40 6.31 -7.64 0.28
CA GLY A 40 5.87 -8.81 1.05
C GLY A 40 4.56 -9.44 0.57
N PHE A 41 3.94 -8.96 -0.51
CA PHE A 41 2.74 -9.60 -1.06
C PHE A 41 3.09 -10.96 -1.68
N SER A 42 2.31 -11.97 -1.33
CA SER A 42 2.31 -13.27 -2.02
C SER A 42 1.68 -13.17 -3.41
N GLY A 43 1.94 -14.17 -4.26
CA GLY A 43 1.31 -14.24 -5.60
C GLY A 43 -0.22 -14.19 -5.55
N ALA A 44 -0.83 -14.86 -4.57
CA ALA A 44 -2.28 -14.84 -4.38
C ALA A 44 -2.80 -13.45 -3.96
N GLN A 45 -2.05 -12.68 -3.17
CA GLN A 45 -2.42 -11.30 -2.82
C GLN A 45 -2.35 -10.36 -4.04
N LEU A 46 -1.34 -10.54 -4.91
CA LEU A 46 -1.22 -9.77 -6.16
C LEU A 46 -2.33 -10.11 -7.16
N GLU A 47 -2.71 -11.38 -7.26
CA GLU A 47 -3.89 -11.79 -8.02
C GLU A 47 -5.15 -11.12 -7.49
N ASN A 48 -5.36 -11.20 -6.17
CA ASN A 48 -6.53 -10.63 -5.52
C ASN A 48 -6.58 -9.10 -5.69
N LEU A 49 -5.44 -8.42 -5.63
CA LEU A 49 -5.31 -6.99 -5.90
C LEU A 49 -5.85 -6.65 -7.30
N MET A 50 -5.39 -7.34 -8.33
CA MET A 50 -5.83 -7.07 -9.70
C MET A 50 -7.31 -7.38 -9.91
N ASN A 51 -7.84 -8.40 -9.21
CA ASN A 51 -9.26 -8.73 -9.26
C ASN A 51 -10.12 -7.67 -8.54
N GLU A 52 -9.71 -7.19 -7.37
CA GLU A 52 -10.40 -6.13 -6.64
C GLU A 52 -10.38 -4.79 -7.41
N ALA A 53 -9.27 -4.48 -8.09
CA ALA A 53 -9.19 -3.33 -8.98
C ALA A 53 -10.21 -3.45 -10.13
N ALA A 54 -10.32 -4.62 -10.77
CA ALA A 54 -11.31 -4.87 -11.82
C ALA A 54 -12.76 -4.77 -11.32
N ILE A 55 -13.05 -5.32 -10.13
CA ILE A 55 -14.38 -5.22 -9.50
C ILE A 55 -14.72 -3.76 -9.19
N SER A 56 -13.73 -2.99 -8.72
CA SER A 56 -13.90 -1.55 -8.45
C SER A 56 -14.23 -0.77 -9.73
N ALA A 57 -13.50 -1.04 -10.82
CA ALA A 57 -13.76 -0.44 -12.14
C ALA A 57 -15.19 -0.76 -12.62
N ALA A 58 -15.58 -2.04 -12.56
CA ALA A 58 -16.90 -2.50 -12.97
C ALA A 58 -18.02 -1.86 -12.12
N ARG A 59 -17.84 -1.72 -10.79
CA ARG A 59 -18.80 -1.04 -9.91
C ARG A 59 -18.97 0.44 -10.25
N LYS A 60 -17.92 1.09 -10.75
CA LYS A 60 -17.96 2.48 -11.23
C LYS A 60 -18.42 2.57 -12.70
N ALA A 61 -18.82 1.46 -13.32
CA ALA A 61 -19.17 1.36 -14.73
C ALA A 61 -18.06 1.86 -15.69
N LYS A 62 -16.79 1.74 -15.28
CA LYS A 62 -15.63 2.02 -16.15
C LYS A 62 -15.35 0.82 -17.05
N SER A 63 -14.94 1.09 -18.29
CA SER A 63 -14.47 0.07 -19.25
C SER A 63 -13.00 -0.32 -19.06
N THR A 64 -12.24 0.50 -18.33
CA THR A 64 -10.81 0.35 -18.07
C THR A 64 -10.54 0.44 -16.57
N ILE A 65 -9.44 -0.19 -16.13
CA ILE A 65 -8.94 -0.13 -14.76
C ILE A 65 -7.85 0.93 -14.72
N GLY A 66 -8.10 2.01 -13.97
CA GLY A 66 -7.14 3.10 -13.78
C GLY A 66 -6.35 2.96 -12.48
N TRP A 67 -5.46 3.93 -12.24
CA TRP A 67 -4.64 3.97 -11.03
C TRP A 67 -5.48 4.04 -9.74
N GLU A 68 -6.61 4.76 -9.74
CA GLU A 68 -7.49 4.87 -8.56
C GLU A 68 -8.02 3.50 -8.10
N GLU A 69 -8.39 2.63 -9.05
CA GLU A 69 -8.90 1.31 -8.73
C GLU A 69 -7.82 0.40 -8.16
N VAL A 70 -6.61 0.51 -8.71
CA VAL A 70 -5.43 -0.23 -8.23
C VAL A 70 -5.01 0.26 -6.86
N ASP A 71 -4.90 1.57 -6.65
CA ASP A 71 -4.57 2.19 -5.36
C ASP A 71 -5.57 1.81 -4.27
N GLY A 72 -6.87 1.89 -4.58
CA GLY A 72 -7.92 1.48 -3.66
C GLY A 72 -7.88 -0.02 -3.33
N ALA A 73 -7.50 -0.87 -4.28
CA ALA A 73 -7.32 -2.31 -4.05
C ALA A 73 -6.12 -2.61 -3.14
N ILE A 74 -4.99 -1.92 -3.34
CA ILE A 74 -3.81 -2.02 -2.47
C ILE A 74 -4.21 -1.64 -1.03
N ASP A 75 -4.82 -0.47 -0.85
CA ASP A 75 -5.25 0.00 0.47
C ASP A 75 -6.20 -1.00 1.14
N ARG A 76 -7.16 -1.53 0.39
CA ARG A 76 -8.13 -2.49 0.92
C ARG A 76 -7.48 -3.77 1.42
N ILE A 77 -6.45 -4.27 0.73
CA ILE A 77 -5.72 -5.47 1.14
C ILE A 77 -4.84 -5.20 2.36
N MET A 78 -4.20 -4.02 2.44
CA MET A 78 -3.29 -3.68 3.54
C MET A 78 -4.01 -3.30 4.83
N VAL A 79 -5.01 -2.43 4.74
CA VAL A 79 -5.62 -1.78 5.92
C VAL A 79 -7.15 -1.93 5.98
N GLY A 80 -7.75 -2.62 5.01
CA GLY A 80 -9.18 -2.89 4.99
C GLY A 80 -10.03 -1.82 4.29
N LEU A 81 -11.34 -2.01 4.35
CA LEU A 81 -12.31 -1.19 3.63
C LEU A 81 -12.36 0.24 4.16
N GLU A 82 -12.61 1.20 3.29
CA GLU A 82 -12.94 2.56 3.71
C GLU A 82 -14.25 2.59 4.49
N LYS A 83 -14.26 3.30 5.63
CA LYS A 83 -15.47 3.49 6.41
C LYS A 83 -16.33 4.58 5.77
N LYS A 84 -17.27 4.18 4.91
CA LYS A 84 -18.27 5.08 4.33
C LYS A 84 -19.32 5.49 5.38
N GLY A 85 -19.66 6.78 5.45
CA GLY A 85 -20.76 7.29 6.27
C GLY A 85 -20.44 7.65 7.73
N GLY A 86 -19.16 7.75 8.11
CA GLY A 86 -18.81 8.31 9.40
C GLY A 86 -18.91 9.84 9.40
N ASN A 87 -19.89 10.41 10.13
CA ASN A 87 -19.87 11.83 10.48
C ASN A 87 -18.66 12.09 11.40
N GLN A 88 -17.48 12.27 10.81
CA GLN A 88 -16.32 12.72 11.57
C GLN A 88 -16.47 14.21 11.85
N VAL A 89 -16.48 14.55 13.13
CA VAL A 89 -16.44 15.94 13.60
C VAL A 89 -15.18 16.61 13.05
N ALA A 90 -15.27 17.85 12.54
CA ALA A 90 -14.14 18.56 11.94
C ALA A 90 -12.88 18.57 12.83
N LYS A 91 -13.07 18.76 14.14
CA LYS A 91 -12.01 18.71 15.16
C LYS A 91 -11.32 17.35 15.24
N GLN A 92 -12.05 16.25 15.04
CA GLN A 92 -11.48 14.90 15.02
C GLN A 92 -10.65 14.67 13.75
N LYS A 93 -11.11 15.14 12.59
CA LYS A 93 -10.35 15.08 11.33
C LYS A 93 -9.04 15.85 11.44
N GLU A 94 -9.07 17.04 12.03
CA GLU A 94 -7.88 17.86 12.25
C GLU A 94 -6.87 17.15 13.16
N LEU A 95 -7.35 16.53 14.24
CA LEU A 95 -6.48 15.79 15.17
C LEU A 95 -5.82 14.58 14.49
N VAL A 96 -6.56 13.85 13.64
CA VAL A 96 -6.01 12.78 12.80
C VAL A 96 -4.99 13.34 11.80
N ALA A 97 -5.28 14.48 11.16
CA ALA A 97 -4.36 15.10 10.21
C ALA A 97 -3.01 15.45 10.86
N TYR A 98 -3.02 16.01 12.07
CA TYR A 98 -1.80 16.25 12.82
C TYR A 98 -1.08 14.96 13.22
N HIS A 99 -1.82 13.91 13.61
CA HIS A 99 -1.23 12.61 13.95
C HIS A 99 -0.48 11.99 12.76
N GLU A 100 -1.14 11.89 11.60
CA GLU A 100 -0.52 11.31 10.40
C GLU A 100 0.59 12.21 9.83
N ALA A 101 0.44 13.54 9.90
CA ALA A 101 1.51 14.46 9.53
C ALA A 101 2.73 14.32 10.45
N GLY A 102 2.53 14.06 11.74
CA GLY A 102 3.59 13.78 12.70
C GLY A 102 4.41 12.57 12.28
N HIS A 103 3.74 11.45 12.01
CA HIS A 103 4.38 10.23 11.48
C HIS A 103 5.17 10.51 10.22
N ALA A 104 4.56 11.20 9.25
CA ALA A 104 5.19 11.49 7.97
C ALA A 104 6.43 12.39 8.11
N ILE A 105 6.36 13.44 8.93
CA ILE A 105 7.46 14.38 9.13
C ILE A 105 8.61 13.71 9.87
N VAL A 106 8.32 13.00 10.98
CA VAL A 106 9.37 12.32 11.75
C VAL A 106 10.02 11.24 10.90
N GLY A 107 9.23 10.40 10.22
CA GLY A 107 9.77 9.36 9.34
C GLY A 107 10.59 9.89 8.16
N ALA A 108 10.29 11.10 7.66
CA ALA A 108 11.07 11.75 6.61
C ALA A 108 12.40 12.37 7.11
N LEU A 109 12.47 12.75 8.39
CA LEU A 109 13.63 13.44 8.97
C LEU A 109 14.60 12.49 9.70
N VAL A 110 14.09 11.38 10.24
CA VAL A 110 14.90 10.41 10.98
C VAL A 110 15.79 9.61 10.00
N PRO A 111 17.09 9.44 10.29
CA PRO A 111 18.01 8.73 9.43
C PRO A 111 17.70 7.23 9.38
N ASP A 112 17.99 6.59 8.23
CA ASP A 112 17.85 5.14 8.06
C ASP A 112 16.44 4.61 8.37
N TYR A 113 15.38 5.36 8.03
CA TYR A 113 13.98 4.92 8.11
C TYR A 113 13.35 4.70 6.72
N ASP A 114 12.18 4.05 6.70
CA ASP A 114 11.44 3.78 5.47
C ASP A 114 10.80 5.05 4.89
N GLN A 115 10.72 5.13 3.56
CA GLN A 115 10.21 6.32 2.90
C GLN A 115 8.68 6.37 2.95
N VAL A 116 8.14 7.56 3.25
CA VAL A 116 6.71 7.85 3.16
C VAL A 116 6.26 7.65 1.71
N GLN A 117 5.27 6.79 1.50
CA GLN A 117 4.66 6.56 0.19
C GLN A 117 3.25 7.17 0.10
N LYS A 118 2.50 7.14 1.20
CA LYS A 118 1.12 7.63 1.23
C LYS A 118 0.75 8.12 2.61
N ILE A 119 0.02 9.23 2.65
CA ILE A 119 -0.58 9.79 3.85
C ILE A 119 -2.07 9.98 3.55
N THR A 120 -2.94 9.51 4.44
CA THR A 120 -4.39 9.71 4.30
C THR A 120 -5.07 9.85 5.64
N ILE A 121 -6.08 10.72 5.71
CA ILE A 121 -6.95 10.90 6.88
C ILE A 121 -8.30 10.21 6.68
N ILE A 122 -8.40 9.35 5.67
CA ILE A 122 -9.64 8.62 5.36
C ILE A 122 -9.73 7.42 6.32
N PRO A 123 -10.81 7.33 7.11
CA PRO A 123 -10.97 6.27 8.11
C PRO A 123 -11.16 4.91 7.44
N ARG A 124 -10.65 3.87 8.11
CA ARG A 124 -10.78 2.47 7.66
C ARG A 124 -11.66 1.66 8.60
N SER A 125 -12.19 0.55 8.09
CA SER A 125 -13.13 -0.34 8.80
C SER A 125 -12.51 -1.05 9.99
N ASN A 126 -11.17 -1.13 10.03
CA ASN A 126 -10.39 -1.70 11.14
C ASN A 126 -10.27 -0.77 12.36
N GLY A 127 -10.87 0.43 12.32
CA GLY A 127 -10.80 1.41 13.41
C GLY A 127 -9.71 2.47 13.26
N ALA A 128 -8.86 2.39 12.23
CA ALA A 128 -7.87 3.42 11.95
C ALA A 128 -8.55 4.73 11.49
N GLY A 129 -8.18 5.85 12.12
CA GLY A 129 -8.69 7.19 11.80
C GLY A 129 -8.01 7.81 10.57
N GLY A 130 -6.74 7.46 10.34
CA GLY A 130 -5.91 7.80 9.21
C GLY A 130 -4.84 6.72 9.00
N LEU A 131 -3.94 6.94 8.06
CA LEU A 131 -2.82 6.04 7.76
C LEU A 131 -1.65 6.83 7.16
N THR A 132 -0.47 6.59 7.72
CA THR A 132 0.82 6.90 7.11
C THR A 132 1.49 5.61 6.72
N PHE A 133 1.69 5.40 5.41
CA PHE A 133 2.28 4.19 4.87
C PHE A 133 3.73 4.45 4.45
N PHE A 134 4.62 3.64 5.02
CA PHE A 134 6.03 3.61 4.69
C PHE A 134 6.34 2.35 3.90
N ALA A 135 7.09 2.47 2.79
CA ALA A 135 7.54 1.31 2.05
C ALA A 135 8.92 0.85 2.54
N PRO A 136 9.04 -0.39 3.05
CA PRO A 136 10.34 -0.95 3.36
C PRO A 136 11.22 -1.10 2.12
N GLN A 137 12.52 -0.91 2.30
CA GLN A 137 13.50 -1.15 1.25
C GLN A 137 13.58 -2.64 0.89
N GLU A 138 13.65 -2.95 -0.41
CA GLU A 138 13.68 -4.35 -0.88
C GLU A 138 14.88 -5.12 -0.33
N SER A 139 16.05 -4.48 -0.24
CA SER A 139 17.27 -5.06 0.35
C SER A 139 17.08 -5.49 1.80
N ARG A 140 16.25 -4.75 2.55
CA ARG A 140 15.96 -5.03 3.96
C ARG A 140 14.98 -6.20 4.10
N LEU A 141 14.00 -6.28 3.19
CA LEU A 141 13.08 -7.44 3.09
C LEU A 141 13.81 -8.73 2.70
N GLU A 142 14.71 -8.64 1.72
CA GLU A 142 15.47 -9.79 1.21
C GLU A 142 16.47 -10.32 2.24
N SER A 143 17.19 -9.42 2.92
CA SER A 143 18.18 -9.82 3.92
C SER A 143 17.56 -10.26 5.24
N GLY A 144 16.38 -9.72 5.61
CA GLY A 144 15.76 -9.91 6.92
C GLY A 144 16.59 -9.36 8.09
N MET A 145 17.61 -8.55 7.80
CA MET A 145 18.56 -8.02 8.77
C MET A 145 18.25 -6.55 9.07
N TYR A 146 18.24 -6.18 10.35
CA TYR A 146 17.93 -4.84 10.81
C TYR A 146 19.09 -4.23 11.59
N SER A 147 19.43 -2.98 11.28
CA SER A 147 20.43 -2.23 12.04
C SER A 147 19.82 -1.75 13.36
N LYS A 148 20.65 -1.54 14.38
CA LYS A 148 20.22 -0.89 15.63
C LYS A 148 19.60 0.49 15.34
N GLN A 149 20.23 1.26 14.45
CA GLN A 149 19.76 2.60 14.05
C GLN A 149 18.36 2.55 13.44
N TYR A 150 18.09 1.60 12.54
CA TYR A 150 16.76 1.42 11.94
C TYR A 150 15.71 1.11 13.01
N LEU A 151 16.01 0.19 13.93
CA LEU A 151 15.07 -0.16 15.00
C LEU A 151 14.82 1.00 15.97
N GLU A 152 15.85 1.78 16.32
CA GLU A 152 15.68 3.01 17.09
C GLU A 152 14.85 4.04 16.33
N SER A 153 14.99 4.10 15.01
CA SER A 153 14.18 4.97 14.14
C SER A 153 12.72 4.52 14.07
N GLN A 154 12.46 3.21 14.07
CA GLN A 154 11.10 2.67 14.17
C GLN A 154 10.43 2.96 15.52
N LEU A 155 11.19 3.17 16.60
CA LEU A 155 10.62 3.56 17.89
C LEU A 155 10.29 5.06 17.94
N ALA A 156 10.97 5.87 17.12
CA ALA A 156 10.76 7.32 17.08
C ALA A 156 9.51 7.72 16.28
N VAL A 157 9.13 6.90 15.30
CA VAL A 157 7.95 7.07 14.43
C VAL A 157 6.79 6.25 14.99
#